data_AF-A0A559MKS5-F1
#
_entry.id   AF-A0A559MKS5-F1
#
_cell.length_a   1.000
_cell.length_b   1.000
_cell.length_c   1.000
_cell.angle_alpha   90.00
_cell.angle_beta   90.00
_cell.angle_gamma   90.00
#
_symmetry.space_group_name_H-M   'P 1'
#
loop_
_entity.id
_entity.type
_entity.pdbx_description
1 polymer ?
#
loop_
_entity_poly.entity_id
_entity_poly.type
_entity_poly.pdbx_seq_one_letter_code
_entity_poly.pdbx_strand_id
1 'polypeptide(L)'
;MLKDSWTDSKEWHRMHVHSVLLTDVARVSSRVFLGEKLCRDPELLRITTSYTHALTMTVGKLNAWPAPLRPIVQRFLPYTRELQQAVKDARTLIGGLVKERAALKAKGEAPEYADILEWLPQIAKGRTYDPALVQLALSFVAIHTAADMVGQLLFDLIEHPEYIQPLRDEIITVLKEGGWKKNSLYNMKLLDSVLKESLRIRPINQTSIQRIAEVPITLSDGTKLSRNTLSIVPLVRHWDAEYYPDPNTFDGYRFYRLRQERGKENLSQFVSTSPDYLSFGHGLHACPGRFFASNEIKIIMCHVLLKYEWRLLEGAKPPQVLKHGFSLVADPFMLPNYAV
;
A
#
# COMPACT_ATOMS: atom_id res chain seq x y z
N MET A 1 18.30 -4.93 -4.24
CA MET A 1 17.00 -4.24 -4.35
C MET A 1 17.17 -2.80 -3.93
N LEU A 2 17.21 -2.47 -2.62
CA LEU A 2 17.47 -1.08 -2.21
C LEU A 2 18.82 -0.55 -2.73
N LYS A 3 19.87 -1.37 -2.75
CA LYS A 3 21.18 -1.02 -3.32
C LYS A 3 21.14 -0.45 -4.74
N ASP A 4 20.15 -0.85 -5.55
CA ASP A 4 20.05 -0.41 -6.95
C ASP A 4 19.55 1.04 -7.05
N SER A 5 18.76 1.49 -6.06
CA SER A 5 18.08 2.79 -6.09
C SER A 5 18.58 3.75 -5.01
N TRP A 6 19.05 3.23 -3.87
CA TRP A 6 19.61 3.97 -2.72
C TRP A 6 21.14 3.93 -2.69
N THR A 7 21.77 3.13 -3.58
CA THR A 7 23.21 2.92 -3.69
C THR A 7 23.86 2.27 -2.44
N ASP A 8 25.15 1.91 -2.56
CA ASP A 8 26.03 1.56 -1.43
C ASP A 8 27.09 2.67 -1.21
N SER A 9 26.93 3.82 -1.89
CA SER A 9 27.85 4.96 -1.74
C SER A 9 27.72 5.53 -0.33
N LYS A 10 28.85 5.95 0.26
CA LYS A 10 28.86 6.70 1.52
C LYS A 10 28.63 8.21 1.31
N GLU A 11 28.65 8.65 0.06
CA GLU A 11 28.40 10.05 -0.31
C GLU A 11 26.91 10.29 -0.53
N TRP A 12 26.45 11.48 -0.12
CA TRP A 12 25.10 11.96 -0.41
C TRP A 12 24.85 12.01 -1.92
N HIS A 13 23.71 11.50 -2.36
CA HIS A 13 23.24 11.56 -3.73
C HIS A 13 21.79 12.06 -3.77
N ARG A 14 21.30 12.41 -4.97
CA ARG A 14 19.93 12.89 -5.14
C ARG A 14 19.06 11.78 -5.69
N MET A 15 17.84 11.69 -5.19
CA MET A 15 16.88 10.72 -5.69
C MET A 15 15.46 11.27 -5.69
N HIS A 16 14.65 10.76 -6.60
CA HIS A 16 13.22 11.04 -6.62
C HIS A 16 12.50 10.01 -5.73
N VAL A 17 12.31 10.35 -4.44
CA VAL A 17 11.79 9.45 -3.39
C VAL A 17 10.57 8.66 -3.86
N HIS A 18 9.54 9.33 -4.39
CA HIS A 18 8.31 8.62 -4.80
C HIS A 18 8.55 7.54 -5.87
N SER A 19 9.28 7.84 -6.95
CA SER A 19 9.60 6.89 -8.02
C SER A 19 10.50 5.74 -7.55
N VAL A 20 11.45 6.03 -6.66
CA VAL A 20 12.30 5.01 -6.03
C VAL A 20 11.45 4.07 -5.16
N LEU A 21 10.61 4.63 -4.29
CA LEU A 21 9.74 3.84 -3.41
C LEU A 21 8.71 3.02 -4.19
N LEU A 22 8.13 3.55 -5.27
CA LEU A 22 7.26 2.78 -6.16
C LEU A 22 7.98 1.56 -6.72
N THR A 23 9.23 1.75 -7.17
CA THR A 23 10.05 0.67 -7.70
C THR A 23 10.38 -0.36 -6.63
N ASP A 24 10.76 0.09 -5.43
CA ASP A 24 11.11 -0.78 -4.31
C ASP A 24 9.91 -1.62 -3.86
N VAL A 25 8.77 -0.98 -3.61
CA VAL A 25 7.53 -1.66 -3.23
C VAL A 25 7.07 -2.59 -4.34
N ALA A 26 7.10 -2.16 -5.61
CA ALA A 26 6.75 -3.03 -6.74
C ALA A 26 7.56 -4.31 -6.77
N ARG A 27 8.87 -4.23 -6.49
CA ARG A 27 9.77 -5.39 -6.44
C ARG A 27 9.49 -6.29 -5.23
N VAL A 28 9.25 -5.73 -4.04
CA VAL A 28 8.91 -6.53 -2.84
C VAL A 28 7.56 -7.23 -3.02
N SER A 29 6.54 -6.49 -3.44
CA SER A 29 5.21 -7.02 -3.74
C SER A 29 5.27 -8.12 -4.79
N SER A 30 5.96 -7.88 -5.91
CA SER A 30 6.08 -8.85 -7.00
C SER A 30 6.82 -10.12 -6.58
N ARG A 31 7.70 -10.07 -5.57
CA ARG A 31 8.35 -11.28 -5.04
C ARG A 31 7.34 -12.24 -4.43
N VAL A 32 6.33 -11.73 -3.71
CA VAL A 32 5.27 -12.54 -3.11
C VAL A 32 4.19 -12.90 -4.13
N PHE A 33 3.99 -12.05 -5.13
CA PHE A 33 2.92 -12.26 -6.10
C PHE A 33 3.31 -13.22 -7.24
N LEU A 34 4.53 -13.08 -7.77
CA LEU A 34 5.03 -13.75 -8.98
C LEU A 34 6.32 -14.55 -8.76
N GLY A 35 6.92 -14.46 -7.58
CA GLY A 35 8.16 -15.16 -7.23
C GLY A 35 9.43 -14.42 -7.67
N GLU A 36 10.57 -15.04 -7.40
CA GLU A 36 11.90 -14.40 -7.54
C GLU A 36 12.26 -14.05 -8.99
N LYS A 37 11.87 -14.89 -9.95
CA LYS A 37 12.24 -14.71 -11.36
C LYS A 37 11.73 -13.41 -11.97
N LEU A 38 10.47 -13.06 -11.70
CA LEU A 38 9.83 -11.87 -12.30
C LEU A 38 9.86 -10.64 -11.40
N CYS A 39 10.15 -10.77 -10.09
CA CYS A 39 10.07 -9.63 -9.18
C CYS A 39 11.04 -8.48 -9.49
N ARG A 40 12.09 -8.73 -10.27
CA ARG A 40 13.06 -7.73 -10.73
C ARG A 40 13.03 -7.51 -12.24
N ASP A 41 12.08 -8.14 -12.93
CA ASP A 41 11.98 -8.02 -14.37
C ASP A 41 11.53 -6.59 -14.74
N PRO A 42 12.34 -5.81 -15.47
CA PRO A 42 11.97 -4.45 -15.87
C PRO A 42 10.70 -4.45 -16.73
N GLU A 43 10.42 -5.52 -17.46
CA GLU A 43 9.22 -5.63 -18.29
C GLU A 43 7.96 -5.77 -17.42
N LEU A 44 8.03 -6.51 -16.31
CA LEU A 44 6.91 -6.56 -15.35
C LEU A 44 6.62 -5.18 -14.76
N LEU A 45 7.67 -4.44 -14.36
CA LEU A 45 7.51 -3.09 -13.81
C LEU A 45 6.90 -2.14 -14.84
N ARG A 46 7.35 -2.22 -16.10
CA ARG A 46 6.76 -1.47 -17.22
C ARG A 46 5.28 -1.79 -17.40
N ILE A 47 4.94 -3.08 -17.48
CA ILE A 47 3.56 -3.56 -17.67
C ILE A 47 2.65 -3.08 -16.54
N THR A 48 3.05 -3.24 -15.29
CA THR A 48 2.25 -2.86 -14.11
C THR A 48 2.06 -1.35 -13.99
N THR A 49 3.09 -0.57 -14.34
CA THR A 49 3.03 0.90 -14.39
C THR A 49 2.09 1.38 -15.50
N SER A 50 2.26 0.87 -16.73
CA SER A 50 1.39 1.17 -17.87
C SER A 50 -0.06 0.78 -17.60
N TYR A 51 -0.29 -0.42 -17.03
CA TYR A 51 -1.62 -0.89 -16.66
C TYR A 51 -2.30 0.09 -15.69
N THR A 52 -1.60 0.50 -14.63
CA THR A 52 -2.14 1.38 -13.60
C THR A 52 -2.49 2.77 -14.15
N HIS A 53 -1.57 3.36 -14.93
CA HIS A 53 -1.79 4.64 -15.58
C HIS A 53 -2.99 4.56 -16.55
N ALA A 54 -2.97 3.59 -17.47
CA ALA A 54 -4.01 3.42 -18.47
C ALA A 54 -5.39 3.14 -17.85
N LEU A 55 -5.44 2.34 -16.78
CA LEU A 55 -6.67 2.05 -16.04
C LEU A 55 -7.24 3.32 -15.41
N THR A 56 -6.41 4.06 -14.68
CA THR A 56 -6.82 5.29 -13.97
C THR A 56 -7.35 6.33 -14.96
N MET A 57 -6.62 6.56 -16.06
CA MET A 57 -7.03 7.50 -17.11
C MET A 57 -8.30 7.03 -17.83
N THR A 58 -8.42 5.73 -18.13
CA THR A 58 -9.62 5.17 -18.77
C THR A 58 -10.85 5.36 -17.87
N VAL A 59 -10.77 5.00 -16.60
CA VAL A 59 -11.89 5.14 -15.64
C VAL A 59 -12.27 6.61 -15.46
N GLY A 60 -11.30 7.49 -15.24
CA GLY A 60 -11.54 8.92 -15.08
C GLY A 60 -12.25 9.54 -16.29
N LYS A 61 -11.79 9.22 -17.50
CA LYS A 61 -12.42 9.71 -18.74
C LYS A 61 -13.80 9.10 -18.96
N LEU A 62 -14.00 7.81 -18.72
CA LEU A 62 -15.31 7.15 -18.90
C LEU A 62 -16.35 7.63 -17.88
N ASN A 63 -15.94 8.00 -16.67
CA ASN A 63 -16.85 8.53 -15.66
C ASN A 63 -17.43 9.90 -16.03
N ALA A 64 -16.77 10.66 -16.90
CA ALA A 64 -17.31 11.91 -17.45
C ALA A 64 -18.47 11.69 -18.44
N TRP A 65 -18.69 10.45 -18.90
CA TRP A 65 -19.75 10.12 -19.86
C TRP A 65 -20.88 9.33 -19.18
N PRO A 66 -22.14 9.57 -19.59
CA PRO A 66 -23.29 8.75 -19.21
C PRO A 66 -23.07 7.27 -19.51
N ALA A 67 -23.56 6.38 -18.64
CA ALA A 67 -23.33 4.93 -18.73
C ALA A 67 -23.63 4.32 -20.12
N PRO A 68 -24.71 4.69 -20.84
CA PRO A 68 -24.99 4.14 -22.18
C PRO A 68 -23.95 4.51 -23.25
N LEU A 69 -23.22 5.62 -23.09
CA LEU A 69 -22.23 6.08 -24.07
C LEU A 69 -20.83 5.49 -23.84
N ARG A 70 -20.56 4.97 -22.63
CA ARG A 70 -19.25 4.40 -22.27
C ARG A 70 -18.76 3.31 -23.24
N PRO A 71 -19.61 2.37 -23.73
CA PRO A 71 -19.18 1.34 -24.67
C PRO A 71 -18.69 1.88 -26.02
N ILE A 72 -19.19 3.04 -26.43
CA ILE A 72 -18.79 3.73 -27.66
C ILE A 72 -17.50 4.49 -27.40
N VAL A 73 -17.49 5.32 -26.35
CA VAL A 73 -16.36 6.19 -25.99
C VAL A 73 -15.08 5.39 -25.75
N GLN A 74 -15.15 4.25 -25.05
CA GLN A 74 -13.96 3.43 -24.78
C GLN A 74 -13.22 2.99 -26.04
N ARG A 75 -13.90 2.87 -27.20
CA ARG A 75 -13.27 2.45 -28.46
C ARG A 75 -12.33 3.52 -29.03
N PHE A 76 -12.56 4.78 -28.67
CA PHE A 76 -11.81 5.94 -29.15
C PHE A 76 -10.79 6.45 -28.14
N LEU A 77 -10.81 5.96 -26.90
CA LEU A 77 -9.84 6.36 -25.89
C LEU A 77 -8.50 5.67 -26.13
N PRO A 78 -7.39 6.43 -26.29
CA PRO A 78 -6.06 5.83 -26.45
C PRO A 78 -5.65 4.98 -25.23
N TYR A 79 -6.04 5.42 -24.03
CA TYR A 79 -5.78 4.70 -22.78
C TYR A 79 -6.44 3.32 -22.73
N THR A 80 -7.58 3.12 -23.41
CA THR A 80 -8.21 1.80 -23.48
C THR A 80 -7.37 0.83 -24.32
N ARG A 81 -6.72 1.32 -25.38
CA ARG A 81 -5.79 0.50 -26.19
C ARG A 81 -4.53 0.17 -25.40
N GLU A 82 -3.97 1.14 -24.70
CA GLU A 82 -2.82 0.93 -23.80
C GLU A 82 -3.14 -0.11 -22.72
N LEU A 83 -4.33 -0.02 -22.10
CA LEU A 83 -4.80 -0.98 -21.10
C LEU A 83 -4.92 -2.39 -21.68
N GLN A 84 -5.50 -2.54 -22.88
CA GLN A 84 -5.60 -3.83 -23.56
C GLN A 84 -4.22 -4.40 -23.91
N GLN A 85 -3.28 -3.56 -24.32
CA GLN A 85 -1.91 -3.98 -24.61
C GLN A 85 -1.19 -4.44 -23.34
N ALA A 86 -1.30 -3.68 -22.23
CA ALA A 86 -0.71 -4.09 -20.96
C ALA A 86 -1.27 -5.44 -20.46
N VAL A 87 -2.57 -5.70 -20.64
CA VAL A 87 -3.16 -7.01 -20.34
C VAL A 87 -2.61 -8.12 -21.24
N LYS A 88 -2.41 -7.84 -22.54
CA LYS A 88 -1.82 -8.81 -23.48
C LYS A 88 -0.37 -9.12 -23.13
N ASP A 89 0.42 -8.11 -22.80
CA ASP A 89 1.81 -8.24 -22.39
C ASP A 89 1.91 -9.05 -21.09
N ALA A 90 1.06 -8.73 -20.10
CA ALA A 90 0.98 -9.48 -18.85
C ALA A 90 0.62 -10.96 -19.06
N ARG A 91 -0.36 -11.26 -19.93
CA ARG A 91 -0.72 -12.64 -20.29
C ARG A 91 0.42 -13.39 -20.94
N THR A 92 1.22 -12.71 -21.75
CA THR A 92 2.38 -13.30 -22.41
C THR A 92 3.48 -13.61 -21.39
N LEU A 93 3.85 -12.64 -20.57
CA LEU A 93 4.91 -12.77 -19.57
C LEU A 93 4.55 -13.78 -18.47
N ILE A 94 3.40 -13.58 -17.83
CA ILE A 94 2.94 -14.44 -16.72
C ILE A 94 2.52 -15.82 -17.24
N GLY A 95 1.89 -15.88 -18.43
CA GLY A 95 1.55 -17.14 -19.07
C GLY A 95 2.78 -17.98 -19.40
N GLY A 96 3.89 -17.36 -19.81
CA GLY A 96 5.18 -18.02 -19.98
C GLY A 96 5.67 -18.65 -18.68
N LEU A 97 5.67 -17.90 -17.58
CA LEU A 97 6.08 -18.41 -16.27
C LEU A 97 5.18 -19.56 -15.77
N VAL A 98 3.87 -19.45 -15.94
CA VAL A 98 2.92 -20.51 -15.52
C VAL A 98 3.18 -21.81 -16.30
N LYS A 99 3.40 -21.72 -17.62
CA LYS A 99 3.73 -22.88 -18.46
C LYS A 99 5.06 -23.52 -18.07
N GLU A 100 6.08 -22.71 -17.81
CA GLU A 100 7.39 -23.17 -17.34
C GLU A 100 7.27 -23.94 -16.02
N ARG A 101 6.56 -23.38 -15.03
CA ARG A 101 6.33 -24.06 -13.74
C ARG A 101 5.54 -25.35 -13.90
N ALA A 102 4.54 -25.38 -14.76
CA ALA A 102 3.78 -26.60 -15.05
C ALA A 102 4.66 -27.70 -15.67
N ALA A 103 5.57 -27.33 -16.58
CA ALA A 103 6.52 -28.27 -17.18
C ALA A 103 7.51 -28.83 -16.14
N LEU A 104 8.03 -27.99 -15.23
CA LEU A 104 8.89 -28.43 -14.13
C LEU A 104 8.16 -29.37 -13.17
N LYS A 105 6.89 -29.08 -12.85
CA LYS A 105 6.06 -29.95 -12.00
C LYS A 105 5.82 -31.31 -12.65
N ALA A 106 5.55 -31.34 -13.95
CA ALA A 106 5.37 -32.59 -14.69
C ALA A 106 6.63 -33.48 -14.71
N LYS A 107 7.81 -32.87 -14.60
CA LYS A 107 9.11 -33.58 -14.50
C LYS A 107 9.48 -33.97 -13.07
N GLY A 108 8.74 -33.51 -12.06
CA GLY A 108 9.13 -33.69 -10.65
C GLY A 108 10.32 -32.82 -10.21
N GLU A 109 10.69 -31.80 -10.99
CA GLU A 109 11.84 -30.91 -10.76
C GLU A 109 11.43 -29.54 -10.18
N ALA A 110 10.13 -29.33 -9.94
CA ALA A 110 9.64 -28.04 -9.47
C ALA A 110 10.07 -27.79 -8.01
N PRO A 111 10.74 -26.66 -7.71
CA PRO A 111 10.95 -26.24 -6.34
C PRO A 111 9.62 -25.85 -5.68
N GLU A 112 9.62 -25.79 -4.35
CA GLU A 112 8.49 -25.26 -3.60
C GLU A 112 8.39 -23.75 -3.81
N TYR A 113 7.25 -23.29 -4.33
CA TYR A 113 6.97 -21.88 -4.56
C TYR A 113 6.10 -21.32 -3.42
N ALA A 114 6.59 -20.31 -2.72
CA ALA A 114 5.84 -19.58 -1.70
C ALA A 114 5.29 -18.26 -2.25
N ASP A 115 4.46 -18.34 -3.29
CA ASP A 115 3.89 -17.16 -3.96
C ASP A 115 2.42 -17.38 -4.38
N ILE A 116 1.77 -16.27 -4.77
CA ILE A 116 0.36 -16.28 -5.14
C ILE A 116 0.10 -17.16 -6.37
N LEU A 117 1.01 -17.24 -7.33
CA LEU A 117 0.82 -18.12 -8.51
C LEU A 117 0.66 -19.59 -8.10
N GLU A 118 1.38 -20.04 -7.06
CA GLU A 118 1.23 -21.37 -6.50
C GLU A 118 -0.08 -21.56 -5.74
N TRP A 119 -0.52 -20.55 -4.99
CA TRP A 119 -1.74 -20.63 -4.17
C TRP A 119 -3.03 -20.44 -4.98
N LEU A 120 -2.96 -19.77 -6.14
CA LEU A 120 -4.15 -19.43 -6.96
C LEU A 120 -5.01 -20.64 -7.34
N PRO A 121 -4.46 -21.77 -7.84
CA PRO A 121 -5.27 -22.96 -8.13
C PRO A 121 -6.06 -23.47 -6.91
N GLN A 122 -5.43 -23.43 -5.73
CA GLN A 122 -6.02 -23.88 -4.47
C GLN A 122 -7.18 -22.96 -4.02
N ILE A 123 -7.00 -21.65 -4.19
CA ILE A 123 -8.01 -20.63 -3.89
C ILE A 123 -9.16 -20.66 -4.90
N ALA A 124 -8.84 -20.93 -6.18
CA ALA A 124 -9.82 -20.97 -7.25
C ALA A 124 -10.83 -22.10 -7.07
N LYS A 125 -10.43 -23.23 -6.46
CA LYS A 125 -11.29 -24.41 -6.20
C LYS A 125 -12.02 -24.86 -7.48
N GLY A 126 -11.31 -24.93 -8.60
CA GLY A 126 -11.85 -25.34 -9.90
C GLY A 126 -12.54 -24.23 -10.70
N ARG A 127 -12.69 -23.01 -10.16
CA ARG A 127 -13.18 -21.86 -10.94
C ARG A 127 -12.14 -21.43 -11.98
N THR A 128 -12.61 -21.02 -13.15
CA THR A 128 -11.75 -20.42 -14.18
C THR A 128 -11.27 -19.05 -13.73
N TYR A 129 -9.99 -18.77 -13.91
CA TYR A 129 -9.39 -17.48 -13.64
C TYR A 129 -8.30 -17.17 -14.65
N ASP A 130 -7.98 -15.90 -14.81
CA ASP A 130 -6.85 -15.43 -15.61
C ASP A 130 -5.72 -15.01 -14.65
N PRO A 131 -4.62 -15.78 -14.56
CA PRO A 131 -3.51 -15.45 -13.67
C PRO A 131 -2.98 -14.04 -13.90
N ALA A 132 -2.90 -13.58 -15.15
CA ALA A 132 -2.35 -12.26 -15.46
C ALA A 132 -3.25 -11.14 -14.95
N LEU A 133 -4.58 -11.26 -15.12
CA LEU A 133 -5.51 -10.25 -14.60
C LEU A 133 -5.52 -10.20 -13.08
N VAL A 134 -5.44 -11.34 -12.39
CA VAL A 134 -5.35 -11.37 -10.94
C VAL A 134 -4.08 -10.66 -10.46
N GLN A 135 -2.97 -10.91 -11.12
CA GLN A 135 -1.68 -10.31 -10.79
C GLN A 135 -1.65 -8.80 -11.06
N LEU A 136 -2.17 -8.36 -12.20
CA LEU A 136 -2.35 -6.93 -12.50
C LEU A 136 -3.22 -6.22 -11.46
N ALA A 137 -4.33 -6.85 -11.04
CA ALA A 137 -5.20 -6.29 -10.02
C ALA A 137 -4.50 -6.19 -8.65
N LEU A 138 -3.74 -7.21 -8.26
CA LEU A 138 -2.95 -7.21 -7.02
C LEU A 138 -1.86 -6.14 -7.04
N SER A 139 -1.11 -6.03 -8.13
CA SER A 139 -0.09 -4.98 -8.31
C SER A 139 -0.71 -3.58 -8.24
N PHE A 140 -1.86 -3.36 -8.89
CA PHE A 140 -2.56 -2.08 -8.86
C PHE A 140 -2.94 -1.65 -7.44
N VAL A 141 -3.49 -2.55 -6.62
CA VAL A 141 -3.95 -2.21 -5.26
C VAL A 141 -2.83 -2.15 -4.22
N ALA A 142 -1.74 -2.90 -4.41
CA ALA A 142 -0.67 -3.02 -3.41
C ALA A 142 0.41 -1.93 -3.54
N ILE A 143 0.85 -1.63 -4.77
CA ILE A 143 2.10 -0.91 -4.98
C ILE A 143 2.00 0.55 -4.57
N HIS A 144 1.01 1.28 -5.11
CA HIS A 144 0.93 2.73 -4.91
C HIS A 144 0.63 3.11 -3.45
N THR A 145 -0.25 2.37 -2.79
CA THR A 145 -0.67 2.68 -1.41
C THR A 145 0.44 2.39 -0.39
N ALA A 146 1.19 1.31 -0.57
CA ALA A 146 2.33 1.02 0.30
C ALA A 146 3.51 1.96 0.04
N ALA A 147 3.79 2.34 -1.21
CA ALA A 147 4.83 3.32 -1.53
C ALA A 147 4.52 4.70 -0.95
N ASP A 148 3.25 5.11 -1.01
CA ASP A 148 2.77 6.34 -0.39
C ASP A 148 2.95 6.32 1.15
N MET A 149 2.59 5.22 1.80
CA MET A 149 2.77 5.05 3.25
C MET A 149 4.25 5.09 3.68
N VAL A 150 5.13 4.40 2.94
CA VAL A 150 6.58 4.45 3.20
C VAL A 150 7.08 5.88 3.03
N GLY A 151 6.72 6.54 1.92
CA GLY A 151 7.15 7.90 1.63
C GLY A 151 6.70 8.88 2.70
N GLN A 152 5.44 8.77 3.13
CA GLN A 152 4.91 9.56 4.22
C GLN A 152 5.72 9.37 5.50
N LEU A 153 5.98 8.13 5.92
CA LEU A 153 6.74 7.86 7.13
C LEU A 153 8.17 8.42 7.04
N LEU A 154 8.81 8.40 5.87
CA LEU A 154 10.12 9.04 5.71
C LEU A 154 10.06 10.54 5.97
N PHE A 155 9.01 11.22 5.51
CA PHE A 155 8.83 12.65 5.78
C PHE A 155 8.50 12.92 7.25
N ASP A 156 7.61 12.14 7.85
CA ASP A 156 7.26 12.28 9.27
C ASP A 156 8.52 12.12 10.15
N LEU A 157 9.43 11.21 9.79
CA LEU A 157 10.69 11.02 10.51
C LEU A 157 11.75 12.11 10.26
N ILE A 158 11.66 12.85 9.15
CA ILE A 158 12.48 14.05 8.95
C ILE A 158 11.99 15.17 9.88
N GLU A 159 10.67 15.33 10.01
CA GLU A 159 10.06 16.32 10.89
C GLU A 159 10.19 15.95 12.37
N HIS A 160 10.26 14.65 12.67
CA HIS A 160 10.35 14.11 14.02
C HIS A 160 11.56 13.16 14.22
N PRO A 161 12.79 13.69 14.15
CA PRO A 161 14.00 12.88 14.26
C PRO A 161 14.15 12.18 15.62
N GLU A 162 13.45 12.64 16.67
CA GLU A 162 13.43 12.04 18.00
C GLU A 162 12.96 10.57 18.01
N TYR A 163 12.21 10.14 17.00
CA TYR A 163 11.75 8.76 16.89
C TYR A 163 12.75 7.83 16.17
N ILE A 164 13.72 8.36 15.42
CA ILE A 164 14.63 7.55 14.58
C ILE A 164 15.45 6.58 15.43
N GLN A 165 16.11 7.09 16.49
CA GLN A 165 16.98 6.24 17.32
C GLN A 165 16.19 5.18 18.09
N PRO A 166 15.07 5.50 18.79
CA PRO A 166 14.23 4.49 19.43
C PRO A 166 13.73 3.40 18.46
N LEU A 167 13.38 3.77 17.22
CA LEU A 167 12.98 2.80 16.20
C LEU A 167 14.13 1.89 15.80
N ARG A 168 15.34 2.44 15.59
CA ARG A 168 16.55 1.64 15.31
C ARG A 168 16.84 0.66 16.44
N ASP A 169 16.76 1.11 17.69
CA ASP A 169 17.00 0.28 18.87
C ASP A 169 15.99 -0.88 19.00
N GLU A 170 14.70 -0.59 18.78
CA GLU A 170 13.65 -1.62 18.73
C GLU A 170 13.95 -2.65 17.64
N ILE A 171 14.21 -2.21 16.41
CA ILE A 171 14.45 -3.10 15.27
C ILE A 171 15.66 -3.99 15.54
N ILE A 172 16.76 -3.43 16.03
CA ILE A 172 17.99 -4.19 16.34
C ILE A 172 17.70 -5.25 17.41
N THR A 173 17.01 -4.88 18.48
CA THR A 173 16.69 -5.78 19.60
C THR A 173 15.82 -6.95 19.12
N VAL A 174 14.71 -6.62 18.47
CA VAL A 174 13.74 -7.62 17.98
C VAL A 174 14.35 -8.55 16.94
N LEU A 175 15.20 -8.05 16.04
CA LEU A 175 15.85 -8.88 15.02
C LEU A 175 17.00 -9.73 15.60
N LYS A 176 17.73 -9.25 16.61
CA LYS A 176 18.74 -10.06 17.31
C LYS A 176 18.13 -11.26 18.03
N GLU A 177 16.97 -11.07 18.66
CA GLU A 177 16.28 -12.14 19.41
C GLU A 177 15.51 -13.10 18.50
N GLY A 178 14.76 -12.55 17.54
CA GLY A 178 13.80 -13.32 16.76
C GLY A 178 14.23 -13.66 15.32
N GLY A 179 15.20 -12.94 14.77
CA GLY A 179 15.55 -12.99 13.34
C GLY A 179 14.41 -12.51 12.43
N TRP A 180 14.50 -12.79 11.14
CA TRP A 180 13.47 -12.45 10.15
C TRP A 180 12.30 -13.43 10.16
N LYS A 181 11.40 -13.27 11.13
CA LYS A 181 10.18 -14.07 11.28
C LYS A 181 8.96 -13.16 11.37
N LYS A 182 7.79 -13.69 11.00
CA LYS A 182 6.51 -12.98 11.15
C LYS A 182 6.29 -12.47 12.58
N ASN A 183 6.65 -13.28 13.59
CA ASN A 183 6.51 -12.89 14.99
C ASN A 183 7.46 -11.74 15.38
N SER A 184 8.64 -11.66 14.78
CA SER A 184 9.56 -10.53 15.00
C SER A 184 8.93 -9.23 14.49
N LEU A 185 8.36 -9.24 13.27
CA LEU A 185 7.66 -8.07 12.74
C LEU A 185 6.48 -7.64 13.61
N TYR A 186 5.77 -8.61 14.20
CA TYR A 186 4.69 -8.35 15.16
C TYR A 186 5.18 -7.68 16.45
N ASN A 187 6.41 -7.98 16.89
CA ASN A 187 7.04 -7.41 18.08
C ASN A 187 7.66 -6.02 17.88
N MET A 188 7.68 -5.48 16.66
CA MET A 188 8.07 -4.09 16.39
C MET A 188 6.91 -3.14 16.75
N LYS A 189 6.66 -2.99 18.05
CA LYS A 189 5.48 -2.33 18.60
C LYS A 189 5.53 -0.82 18.44
N LEU A 190 6.71 -0.21 18.56
CA LEU A 190 6.92 1.21 18.36
C LEU A 190 6.82 1.56 16.87
N LEU A 191 7.46 0.78 15.98
CA LEU A 191 7.30 0.97 14.54
C LEU A 191 5.82 0.84 14.11
N ASP A 192 5.08 -0.10 14.69
CA ASP A 192 3.62 -0.18 14.51
C ASP A 192 2.90 1.09 14.93
N SER A 193 3.28 1.65 16.08
CA SER A 193 2.65 2.85 16.63
C SER A 193 2.93 4.07 15.75
N VAL A 194 4.17 4.25 15.31
CA VAL A 194 4.56 5.36 14.43
C VAL A 194 3.87 5.25 13.06
N LEU A 195 3.81 4.05 12.46
CA LEU A 195 3.06 3.81 11.23
C LEU A 195 1.57 4.12 11.38
N LYS A 196 0.97 3.74 12.52
CA LYS A 196 -0.43 3.98 12.81
C LYS A 196 -0.72 5.47 13.05
N GLU A 197 0.17 6.19 13.72
CA GLU A 197 0.03 7.63 13.93
C GLU A 197 0.17 8.42 12.63
N SER A 198 1.16 8.06 11.82
CA SER A 198 1.34 8.60 10.47
C SER A 198 0.05 8.46 9.65
N LEU A 199 -0.52 7.26 9.59
CA LEU A 199 -1.75 7.01 8.84
C LEU A 199 -3.01 7.63 9.50
N ARG A 200 -2.98 7.96 10.80
CA ARG A 200 -4.06 8.71 11.48
C ARG A 200 -4.06 10.15 11.02
N ILE A 201 -2.90 10.82 11.07
CA ILE A 201 -2.73 12.24 10.80
C ILE A 201 -2.93 12.56 9.32
N ARG A 202 -2.46 11.69 8.43
CA ARG A 202 -2.68 11.82 6.98
C ARG A 202 -3.12 10.46 6.41
N PRO A 203 -4.41 10.10 6.51
CA PRO A 203 -4.93 8.91 5.86
C PRO A 203 -4.92 9.09 4.34
N ILE A 204 -4.81 7.99 3.58
CA ILE A 204 -4.83 8.01 2.11
C ILE A 204 -6.12 8.69 1.58
N ASN A 205 -7.24 8.47 2.25
CA ASN A 205 -8.52 9.08 1.93
C ASN A 205 -9.17 9.70 3.17
N GLN A 206 -9.94 10.77 2.99
CA GLN A 206 -10.72 11.43 4.04
C GLN A 206 -12.04 10.70 4.36
N THR A 207 -12.41 9.70 3.57
CA THR A 207 -13.61 8.88 3.78
C THR A 207 -13.27 7.39 3.64
N SER A 208 -14.03 6.53 4.30
CA SER A 208 -13.93 5.08 4.24
C SER A 208 -15.32 4.45 4.20
N ILE A 209 -15.38 3.12 4.09
CA ILE A 209 -16.62 2.32 4.13
C ILE A 209 -17.70 2.84 3.17
N GLN A 210 -17.38 2.93 1.88
CA GLN A 210 -18.35 3.32 0.85
C GLN A 210 -19.33 2.16 0.57
N ARG A 211 -20.64 2.38 0.70
CA ARG A 211 -21.69 1.36 0.49
C ARG A 211 -22.87 1.91 -0.30
N ILE A 212 -23.47 1.07 -1.13
CA ILE A 212 -24.74 1.38 -1.78
C ILE A 212 -25.82 0.55 -1.10
N ALA A 213 -26.89 1.20 -0.65
CA ALA A 213 -28.06 0.51 -0.10
C ALA A 213 -28.80 -0.25 -1.20
N GLU A 214 -28.67 -1.58 -1.25
CA GLU A 214 -29.36 -2.40 -2.26
C GLU A 214 -30.86 -2.51 -2.00
N VAL A 215 -31.29 -2.33 -0.76
CA VAL A 215 -32.69 -2.28 -0.32
C VAL A 215 -32.87 -1.11 0.65
N PRO A 216 -34.09 -0.57 0.83
CA PRO A 216 -34.33 0.42 1.86
C PRO A 216 -33.96 -0.12 3.25
N ILE A 217 -33.18 0.65 4.02
CA ILE A 217 -32.70 0.27 5.35
C ILE A 217 -32.87 1.44 6.32
N THR A 218 -33.19 1.15 7.57
CA THR A 218 -33.17 2.13 8.67
C THR A 218 -31.97 1.83 9.55
N LEU A 219 -31.10 2.82 9.75
CA LEU A 219 -29.93 2.72 10.62
C LEU A 219 -30.35 2.77 12.09
N SER A 220 -29.43 2.43 13.01
CA SER A 220 -29.70 2.38 14.45
C SER A 220 -30.11 3.72 15.07
N ASP A 221 -29.74 4.84 14.44
CA ASP A 221 -30.11 6.20 14.83
C ASP A 221 -31.47 6.64 14.24
N GLY A 222 -32.16 5.76 13.49
CA GLY A 222 -33.42 6.05 12.82
C GLY A 222 -33.27 6.64 11.41
N THR A 223 -32.05 6.91 10.94
CA THR A 223 -31.81 7.43 9.58
C THR A 223 -32.27 6.41 8.53
N LYS A 224 -33.12 6.84 7.59
CA LYS A 224 -33.65 5.98 6.53
C LYS A 224 -32.87 6.18 5.24
N LEU A 225 -32.28 5.11 4.73
CA LEU A 225 -31.60 5.08 3.43
C LEU A 225 -32.51 4.38 2.42
N SER A 226 -32.84 5.08 1.33
CA SER A 226 -33.56 4.48 0.21
C SER A 226 -32.64 3.57 -0.61
N ARG A 227 -33.23 2.66 -1.40
CA ARG A 227 -32.49 1.86 -2.39
C ARG A 227 -31.64 2.79 -3.29
N ASN A 228 -30.45 2.34 -3.63
CA ASN A 228 -29.42 3.04 -4.42
C ASN A 228 -28.81 4.28 -3.76
N THR A 229 -29.00 4.47 -2.45
CA THR A 229 -28.30 5.53 -1.70
C THR A 229 -26.86 5.13 -1.43
N LEU A 230 -25.90 5.97 -1.82
CA LEU A 230 -24.48 5.83 -1.46
C LEU A 230 -24.25 6.40 -0.05
N SER A 231 -23.75 5.59 0.88
CA SER A 231 -23.24 6.04 2.17
C SER A 231 -21.72 6.02 2.19
N ILE A 232 -21.13 7.01 2.86
CA ILE A 232 -19.69 7.14 3.08
C ILE A 232 -19.46 7.51 4.56
N VAL A 233 -18.38 7.01 5.16
CA VAL A 233 -18.03 7.35 6.55
C VAL A 233 -16.82 8.28 6.55
N PRO A 234 -16.93 9.51 7.06
CA PRO A 234 -15.81 10.44 7.12
C PRO A 234 -14.79 10.01 8.19
N LEU A 235 -13.50 10.24 7.95
CA LEU A 235 -12.41 9.97 8.91
C LEU A 235 -12.19 11.12 9.90
N VAL A 236 -13.15 12.04 10.04
CA VAL A 236 -13.01 13.24 10.90
C VAL A 236 -12.63 12.90 12.34
N ARG A 237 -13.04 11.73 12.86
CA ARG A 237 -12.64 11.24 14.19
C ARG A 237 -11.14 11.16 14.39
N HIS A 238 -10.36 10.97 13.33
CA HIS A 238 -8.90 10.99 13.44
C HIS A 238 -8.40 12.31 13.98
N TRP A 239 -9.04 13.43 13.67
CA TRP A 239 -8.62 14.76 14.10
C TRP A 239 -9.49 15.36 15.21
N ASP A 240 -10.30 14.54 15.87
CA ASP A 240 -11.24 14.96 16.89
C ASP A 240 -10.65 14.76 18.28
N ALA A 241 -10.65 15.82 19.09
CA ALA A 241 -10.08 15.85 20.43
C ALA A 241 -10.87 14.98 21.43
N GLU A 242 -12.12 14.66 21.14
CA GLU A 242 -12.92 13.71 21.93
C GLU A 242 -12.34 12.28 21.86
N TYR A 243 -11.74 11.92 20.72
CA TYR A 243 -11.22 10.57 20.47
C TYR A 243 -9.69 10.50 20.60
N TYR A 244 -8.99 11.56 20.22
CA TYR A 244 -7.52 11.65 20.28
C TYR A 244 -7.09 12.97 20.93
N PRO A 245 -6.54 12.94 22.16
CA PRO A 245 -5.96 14.12 22.79
C PRO A 245 -4.86 14.72 21.90
N ASP A 246 -4.82 16.06 21.77
CA ASP A 246 -3.93 16.77 20.85
C ASP A 246 -3.92 16.15 19.44
N PRO A 247 -5.08 16.11 18.75
CA PRO A 247 -5.28 15.29 17.58
C PRO A 247 -4.44 15.75 16.37
N ASN A 248 -4.02 17.01 16.34
CA ASN A 248 -3.20 17.54 15.24
C ASN A 248 -1.69 17.36 15.48
N THR A 249 -1.29 16.86 16.65
CA THR A 249 0.12 16.63 17.00
C THR A 249 0.51 15.20 16.69
N PHE A 250 1.66 15.02 16.02
CA PHE A 250 2.26 13.72 15.79
C PHE A 250 2.86 13.17 17.08
N ASP A 251 2.25 12.11 17.60
CA ASP A 251 2.75 11.38 18.76
C ASP A 251 3.02 9.92 18.37
N GLY A 252 4.27 9.63 18.03
CA GLY A 252 4.72 8.31 17.61
C GLY A 252 4.54 7.23 18.69
N TYR A 253 4.40 7.61 19.95
CA TYR A 253 4.16 6.70 21.07
C TYR A 253 2.67 6.54 21.44
N ARG A 254 1.75 7.27 20.80
CA ARG A 254 0.32 7.27 21.13
C ARG A 254 -0.25 5.86 21.22
N PHE A 255 -0.06 5.07 20.17
CA PHE A 255 -0.58 3.70 20.10
C PHE A 255 0.31 2.69 20.82
N TYR A 256 1.59 3.00 21.01
CA TYR A 256 2.51 2.22 21.84
C TYR A 256 2.04 2.22 23.29
N ARG A 257 1.72 3.40 23.85
CA ARG A 257 1.22 3.56 25.24
C ARG A 257 -0.13 2.86 25.44
N LEU A 258 -1.06 2.97 24.48
CA LEU A 258 -2.34 2.26 24.53
C LEU A 258 -2.18 0.73 24.64
N ARG A 259 -1.11 0.16 24.06
CA ARG A 259 -0.81 -1.27 24.13
C ARG A 259 -0.13 -1.70 25.43
N GLN A 260 0.28 -0.77 26.30
CA GLN A 260 0.82 -1.08 27.62
C GLN A 260 -0.29 -1.21 28.68
N GLU A 261 -1.51 -0.75 28.36
CA GLU A 261 -2.67 -0.95 29.24
C GLU A 261 -3.08 -2.42 29.27
N ARG A 262 -3.29 -2.95 30.49
CA ARG A 262 -3.65 -4.34 30.71
C ARG A 262 -4.93 -4.70 29.95
N GLY A 263 -4.86 -5.73 29.11
CA GLY A 263 -5.96 -6.22 28.28
C GLY A 263 -6.11 -5.49 26.93
N LYS A 264 -5.25 -4.51 26.60
CA LYS A 264 -5.26 -3.77 25.34
C LYS A 264 -4.04 -4.04 24.45
N GLU A 265 -3.24 -5.06 24.77
CA GLU A 265 -1.95 -5.36 24.15
C GLU A 265 -2.04 -5.57 22.62
N ASN A 266 -3.22 -5.98 22.15
CA ASN A 266 -3.52 -6.31 20.75
C ASN A 266 -4.40 -5.28 20.02
N LEU A 267 -4.89 -4.24 20.69
CA LEU A 267 -5.95 -3.39 20.13
C LEU A 267 -5.45 -2.31 19.16
N SER A 268 -4.18 -1.90 19.29
CA SER A 268 -3.64 -0.74 18.55
C SER A 268 -2.43 -1.06 17.68
N GLN A 269 -2.40 -2.25 17.07
CA GLN A 269 -1.41 -2.55 16.03
C GLN A 269 -1.69 -1.71 14.79
N PHE A 270 -0.68 -1.56 13.90
CA PHE A 270 -0.86 -0.84 12.64
C PHE A 270 -2.06 -1.38 11.85
N VAL A 271 -2.21 -2.71 11.81
CA VAL A 271 -3.30 -3.43 11.14
C VAL A 271 -4.64 -3.42 11.87
N SER A 272 -4.70 -2.94 13.12
CA SER A 272 -5.93 -2.92 13.91
C SER A 272 -6.90 -1.87 13.38
N THR A 273 -8.17 -2.25 13.29
CA THR A 273 -9.27 -1.38 12.86
C THR A 273 -10.30 -1.30 13.96
N SER A 274 -10.93 -0.14 14.12
CA SER A 274 -12.04 0.06 15.06
C SER A 274 -13.01 1.09 14.49
N PRO A 275 -14.21 1.27 15.08
CA PRO A 275 -15.09 2.38 14.71
C PRO A 275 -14.41 3.76 14.75
N ASP A 276 -13.35 3.91 15.55
CA ASP A 276 -12.60 5.16 15.74
C ASP A 276 -11.29 5.24 14.95
N TYR A 277 -10.94 4.16 14.23
CA TYR A 277 -9.75 4.08 13.40
C TYR A 277 -10.05 3.32 12.11
N LEU A 278 -10.28 4.06 11.02
CA LEU A 278 -10.88 3.57 9.78
C LEU A 278 -9.96 3.61 8.55
N SER A 279 -8.65 3.84 8.72
CA SER A 279 -7.71 3.94 7.59
C SER A 279 -7.66 2.67 6.73
N PHE A 280 -7.85 1.50 7.34
CA PHE A 280 -7.98 0.21 6.63
C PHE A 280 -9.44 -0.22 6.46
N GLY A 281 -10.42 0.66 6.68
CA GLY A 281 -11.83 0.27 6.80
C GLY A 281 -12.11 -0.52 8.09
N HIS A 282 -13.30 -1.11 8.18
CA HIS A 282 -13.70 -1.90 9.35
C HIS A 282 -14.74 -2.98 8.98
N GLY A 283 -14.88 -3.98 9.86
CA GLY A 283 -15.81 -5.10 9.70
C GLY A 283 -15.44 -6.05 8.55
N LEU A 284 -16.45 -6.68 7.94
CA LEU A 284 -16.31 -7.69 6.88
C LEU A 284 -15.52 -7.21 5.66
N HIS A 285 -15.48 -5.90 5.44
CA HIS A 285 -14.84 -5.28 4.29
C HIS A 285 -13.62 -4.43 4.69
N ALA A 286 -13.07 -4.66 5.88
CA ALA A 286 -11.75 -4.12 6.19
C ALA A 286 -10.73 -4.61 5.14
N CYS A 287 -9.74 -3.78 4.84
CA CYS A 287 -8.72 -4.02 3.84
C CYS A 287 -8.12 -5.43 4.02
N PRO A 288 -8.29 -6.34 3.04
CA PRO A 288 -7.79 -7.71 3.16
C PRO A 288 -6.26 -7.74 3.11
N GLY A 289 -5.64 -6.78 2.41
CA GLY A 289 -4.20 -6.67 2.25
C GLY A 289 -3.44 -6.07 3.43
N ARG A 290 -4.12 -5.57 4.49
CA ARG A 290 -3.46 -4.80 5.57
C ARG A 290 -2.32 -5.55 6.28
N PHE A 291 -2.45 -6.87 6.46
CA PHE A 291 -1.41 -7.69 7.08
C PHE A 291 -0.20 -7.87 6.17
N PHE A 292 -0.44 -8.01 4.87
CA PHE A 292 0.62 -8.05 3.87
C PHE A 292 1.35 -6.71 3.82
N ALA A 293 0.61 -5.60 3.66
CA ALA A 293 1.16 -4.25 3.63
C ALA A 293 1.96 -3.92 4.90
N SER A 294 1.45 -4.26 6.09
CA SER A 294 2.18 -4.05 7.35
C SER A 294 3.54 -4.75 7.37
N ASN A 295 3.59 -6.02 6.95
CA ASN A 295 4.86 -6.75 6.92
C ASN A 295 5.81 -6.18 5.87
N GLU A 296 5.31 -5.89 4.67
CA GLU A 296 6.09 -5.31 3.57
C GLU A 296 6.71 -3.96 3.98
N ILE A 297 5.88 -3.04 4.48
CA ILE A 297 6.31 -1.70 4.90
C ILE A 297 7.33 -1.81 6.04
N LYS A 298 7.09 -2.67 7.05
CA LYS A 298 8.05 -2.87 8.14
C LYS A 298 9.38 -3.40 7.65
N ILE A 299 9.40 -4.36 6.73
CA ILE A 299 10.63 -4.91 6.15
C ILE A 299 11.41 -3.82 5.42
N ILE A 300 10.73 -3.01 4.60
CA ILE A 300 11.35 -1.88 3.89
C ILE A 300 11.92 -0.88 4.90
N MET A 301 11.12 -0.46 5.89
CA MET A 301 11.55 0.50 6.91
C MET A 301 12.70 -0.02 7.77
N CYS A 302 12.73 -1.31 8.10
CA CYS A 302 13.87 -1.90 8.81
C CYS A 302 15.16 -1.74 8.02
N HIS A 303 15.13 -1.96 6.71
CA HIS A 303 16.31 -1.76 5.90
C HIS A 303 16.67 -0.29 5.72
N VAL A 304 15.68 0.59 5.53
CA VAL A 304 15.92 2.03 5.38
C VAL A 304 16.51 2.62 6.66
N LEU A 305 15.86 2.40 7.81
CA LEU A 305 16.30 2.92 9.11
C LEU A 305 17.68 2.42 9.54
N LEU A 306 18.03 1.15 9.26
CA LEU A 306 19.30 0.57 9.71
C LEU A 306 20.49 0.88 8.80
N LYS A 307 20.26 1.22 7.53
CA LYS A 307 21.33 1.26 6.52
C LYS A 307 21.53 2.63 5.88
N TYR A 308 20.53 3.51 5.97
CA TYR A 308 20.52 4.77 5.25
C TYR A 308 20.23 5.93 6.20
N GLU A 309 20.77 7.08 5.83
CA GLU A 309 20.37 8.38 6.32
C GLU A 309 19.65 9.10 5.16
N TRP A 310 18.75 10.00 5.47
CA TRP A 310 18.04 10.77 4.45
C TRP A 310 17.69 12.14 4.99
N ARG A 311 17.62 13.14 4.10
CA ARG A 311 17.22 14.49 4.45
C ARG A 311 16.59 15.21 3.27
N LEU A 312 15.82 16.25 3.56
CA LEU A 312 15.43 17.18 2.52
C LEU A 312 16.67 17.92 1.99
N LEU A 313 16.65 18.28 0.71
CA LEU A 313 17.64 19.21 0.19
C LEU A 313 17.52 20.55 0.91
N GLU A 314 18.65 21.26 0.98
CA GLU A 314 18.67 22.60 1.56
C GLU A 314 17.65 23.51 0.86
N GLY A 315 16.79 24.16 1.64
CA GLY A 315 15.70 25.00 1.15
C GLY A 315 14.46 24.25 0.64
N ALA A 316 14.48 22.91 0.57
CA ALA A 316 13.30 22.13 0.23
C ALA A 316 12.34 22.06 1.44
N LYS A 317 11.04 22.11 1.14
CA LYS A 317 9.99 21.88 2.14
C LYS A 317 9.39 20.49 1.95
N PRO A 318 8.91 19.86 3.04
CA PRO A 318 8.07 18.67 2.93
C PRO A 318 6.93 18.89 1.93
N PRO A 319 6.55 17.86 1.15
CA PRO A 319 5.48 18.00 0.18
C PRO A 319 4.17 18.36 0.90
N GLN A 320 3.50 19.40 0.42
CA GLN A 320 2.19 19.77 0.97
C GLN A 320 1.15 18.71 0.59
N VAL A 321 0.22 18.46 1.50
CA VAL A 321 -0.91 17.57 1.25
C VAL A 321 -1.96 18.33 0.45
N LEU A 322 -2.18 17.92 -0.79
CA LEU A 322 -3.28 18.41 -1.62
C LEU A 322 -4.53 17.57 -1.36
N LYS A 323 -5.67 18.26 -1.24
CA LYS A 323 -7.00 17.65 -1.18
C LYS A 323 -7.53 17.53 -2.61
N HIS A 324 -7.63 16.31 -3.13
CA HIS A 324 -8.24 16.03 -4.43
C HIS A 324 -9.51 15.20 -4.24
N GLY A 325 -10.67 15.87 -4.21
CA GLY A 325 -11.92 15.22 -3.81
C GLY A 325 -11.81 14.67 -2.38
N PHE A 326 -12.00 13.36 -2.21
CA PHE A 326 -11.81 12.68 -0.92
C PHE A 326 -10.39 12.13 -0.72
N SER A 327 -9.50 12.23 -1.69
CA SER A 327 -8.13 11.71 -1.58
C SER A 327 -7.18 12.78 -1.06
N LEU A 328 -6.22 12.36 -0.24
CA LEU A 328 -5.09 13.17 0.21
C LEU A 328 -3.86 12.73 -0.57
N VAL A 329 -3.37 13.59 -1.45
CA VAL A 329 -2.21 13.29 -2.31
C VAL A 329 -1.08 14.25 -2.01
N ALA A 330 0.16 13.78 -2.12
CA ALA A 330 1.32 14.67 -2.10
C ALA A 330 1.28 15.60 -3.32
N ASP A 331 1.61 16.87 -3.15
CA ASP A 331 1.66 17.84 -4.24
C ASP A 331 2.63 17.38 -5.36
N PRO A 332 2.15 17.08 -6.57
CA PRO A 332 2.99 16.64 -7.68
C PRO A 332 3.82 17.77 -8.31
N PHE A 333 3.52 19.04 -8.00
CA PHE A 333 4.22 20.23 -8.52
C PHE A 333 5.35 20.71 -7.59
N MET A 334 5.42 20.18 -6.37
CA MET A 334 6.60 20.32 -5.54
C MET A 334 7.70 19.47 -6.17
N LEU A 335 8.66 20.12 -6.84
CA LEU A 335 9.79 19.44 -7.49
C LEU A 335 10.42 18.45 -6.50
N PRO A 336 10.54 17.16 -6.87
CA PRO A 336 11.07 16.11 -6.03
C PRO A 336 12.59 16.20 -5.98
N ASN A 337 13.09 17.31 -5.45
CA ASN A 337 14.50 17.55 -5.26
C ASN A 337 14.83 17.02 -3.86
N TYR A 338 15.08 15.71 -3.75
CA TYR A 338 15.44 15.06 -2.49
C TYR A 338 16.90 14.58 -2.52
N ALA A 339 17.57 14.59 -1.37
CA ALA A 339 18.87 13.95 -1.19
C ALA A 339 18.77 12.76 -0.24
N VAL A 340 19.44 11.68 -0.58
CA VAL A 340 19.66 10.50 0.26
C VAL A 340 21.14 10.22 0.36
#